data_AF-A0A560KEM1-F1
#
_entry.id   AF-A0A560KEM1-F1
#
_cell.length_a   1.000
_cell.length_b   1.000
_cell.length_c   1.000
_cell.angle_alpha   90.00
_cell.angle_beta   90.00
_cell.angle_gamma   90.00
#
_symmetry.space_group_name_H-M   'P 1'
#
loop_
_entity.id
_entity.type
_entity.pdbx_description
1 polymer ?
#
loop_
_entity_poly.entity_id
_entity_poly.type
_entity_poly.pdbx_seq_one_letter_code
_entity_poly.pdbx_strand_id
1 'polypeptide(L)'
;MRARPIRHVMINTNGLRIAREKDFVARLAENRRGLEVYLQFDSLQRDALINLRGADLRKIRQQALENLEHYGVSTTLVATIKRGVNDAEIGDIVRHALTWKCVRGVTLQPVQDAGRNENFDKTTDRITLSEIRNRVVETGVFGDKDMIPLPCNPESISIGYGLRNGEKVLPLTSLIPQEQLVAVMPNTISPEKYPMLREKFVDLFSLSSGPLNTSERVCELLCCLPSFQVPEGLSYENVFRVTIVQFLDRFNFCVGNVKRSCIHFVTEQGAIIPFDTYNLFYRNGTIDGIRAALAGQTFGDARQGEEAPR
;
A
#
# COMPACT_ATOMS: atom_id res chain seq x y z
N MET A 1 -9.01 5.72 -20.08
CA MET A 1 -8.66 4.42 -19.44
C MET A 1 -9.79 3.41 -19.47
N ARG A 2 -11.05 3.75 -19.14
CA ARG A 2 -12.18 2.79 -19.09
C ARG A 2 -12.52 2.07 -20.41
N ALA A 3 -12.11 2.60 -21.56
CA ALA A 3 -12.23 1.92 -22.85
C ALA A 3 -11.26 0.74 -23.03
N ARG A 4 -10.28 0.58 -22.12
CA ARG A 4 -9.33 -0.54 -22.09
C ARG A 4 -9.79 -1.56 -21.04
N PRO A 5 -9.39 -2.84 -21.12
CA PRO A 5 -9.76 -3.90 -20.16
C PRO A 5 -9.06 -3.76 -18.80
N ILE A 6 -8.97 -2.54 -18.27
CA ILE A 6 -8.39 -2.21 -16.96
C ILE A 6 -9.55 -2.10 -15.97
N ARG A 7 -9.65 -3.08 -15.06
CA ARG A 7 -10.73 -3.15 -14.05
C ARG A 7 -10.48 -2.23 -12.87
N HIS A 8 -9.21 -2.11 -12.45
CA HIS A 8 -8.81 -1.35 -11.27
C HIS A 8 -7.73 -0.32 -11.62
N VAL A 9 -7.87 0.87 -11.07
CA VAL A 9 -6.92 1.97 -11.19
C VAL A 9 -6.53 2.42 -9.79
N MET A 10 -5.23 2.44 -9.51
CA MET A 10 -4.68 2.97 -8.28
C MET A 10 -3.93 4.26 -8.57
N ILE A 11 -4.24 5.33 -7.82
CA ILE A 11 -3.59 6.63 -7.98
C ILE A 11 -2.69 6.88 -6.77
N ASN A 12 -1.38 6.73 -6.97
CA ASN A 12 -0.37 7.16 -5.99
C ASN A 12 -0.29 8.68 -5.95
N THR A 13 -0.47 9.28 -4.78
CA THR A 13 -0.52 10.74 -4.64
C THR A 13 0.00 11.22 -3.28
N ASN A 14 0.58 12.41 -3.28
CA ASN A 14 0.89 13.15 -2.07
C ASN A 14 -0.32 13.93 -1.53
N GLY A 15 -1.51 13.83 -2.14
CA GLY A 15 -2.75 14.42 -1.61
C GLY A 15 -2.83 15.96 -1.59
N LEU A 16 -1.84 16.71 -2.10
CA LEU A 16 -1.86 18.18 -2.03
C LEU A 16 -3.06 18.79 -2.77
N ARG A 17 -3.33 18.32 -3.99
CA ARG A 17 -4.49 18.77 -4.78
C ARG A 17 -5.80 18.28 -4.18
N ILE A 18 -5.84 17.04 -3.70
CA ILE A 18 -7.02 16.46 -3.03
C ILE A 18 -7.40 17.29 -1.79
N ALA A 19 -6.43 17.79 -1.03
CA ALA A 19 -6.68 18.65 0.12
C ALA A 19 -7.21 20.04 -0.27
N ARG A 20 -6.67 20.65 -1.33
CA ARG A 20 -6.89 22.08 -1.64
C ARG A 20 -8.01 22.32 -2.66
N GLU A 21 -8.24 21.40 -3.57
CA GLU A 21 -9.14 21.55 -4.72
C GLU A 21 -10.34 20.59 -4.57
N LYS A 22 -11.44 21.04 -3.96
CA LYS A 22 -12.63 20.18 -3.75
C LYS A 22 -13.23 19.68 -5.08
N ASP A 23 -13.26 20.54 -6.10
CA ASP A 23 -13.76 20.18 -7.43
C ASP A 23 -12.93 19.06 -8.09
N PHE A 24 -11.63 18.98 -7.79
CA PHE A 24 -10.79 17.89 -8.26
C PHE A 24 -11.23 16.55 -7.66
N VAL A 25 -11.54 16.53 -6.35
CA VAL A 25 -12.01 15.31 -5.67
C VAL A 25 -13.42 14.94 -6.11
N ALA A 26 -14.30 15.92 -6.33
CA ALA A 26 -15.63 15.68 -6.87
C ALA A 26 -15.57 14.98 -8.24
N ARG A 27 -14.74 15.49 -9.15
CA ARG A 27 -14.50 14.86 -10.46
C ARG A 27 -13.88 13.47 -10.36
N LEU A 28 -13.02 13.26 -9.37
CA LEU A 28 -12.45 11.94 -9.08
C LEU A 28 -13.54 10.95 -8.66
N ALA A 29 -14.48 11.42 -7.83
CA ALA A 29 -15.58 10.63 -7.31
C ALA A 29 -16.60 10.20 -8.38
N GLU A 30 -16.80 11.00 -9.44
CA GLU A 30 -17.60 10.61 -10.62
C GLU A 30 -17.10 9.29 -11.23
N ASN A 31 -15.80 9.01 -11.12
CA ASN A 31 -15.15 7.82 -11.66
C ASN A 31 -14.72 6.81 -10.59
N ARG A 32 -15.30 6.87 -9.38
CA ARG A 32 -14.89 6.06 -8.22
C ARG A 32 -14.96 4.54 -8.38
N ARG A 33 -15.79 4.02 -9.30
CA ARG A 33 -15.89 2.57 -9.54
C ARG A 33 -14.55 2.04 -10.06
N GLY A 34 -13.97 1.09 -9.32
CA GLY A 34 -12.67 0.48 -9.63
C GLY A 34 -11.47 1.40 -9.36
N LEU A 35 -11.69 2.54 -8.70
CA LEU A 35 -10.64 3.50 -8.38
C LEU A 35 -10.26 3.41 -6.90
N GLU A 36 -8.97 3.44 -6.62
CA GLU A 36 -8.45 3.55 -5.26
C GLU A 36 -7.32 4.59 -5.19
N VAL A 37 -7.35 5.46 -4.18
CA VAL A 37 -6.32 6.46 -3.93
C VAL A 37 -5.27 5.89 -2.98
N TYR A 38 -4.02 5.89 -3.41
CA TYR A 38 -2.87 5.54 -2.57
C TYR A 38 -2.30 6.85 -2.01
N LEU A 39 -2.76 7.22 -0.83
CA LEU A 39 -2.42 8.48 -0.19
C LEU A 39 -1.16 8.31 0.66
N GLN A 40 -0.10 9.04 0.32
CA GLN A 40 1.11 9.10 1.13
C GLN A 40 0.77 9.59 2.55
N PHE A 41 1.01 8.78 3.59
CA PHE A 41 0.70 9.08 4.99
C PHE A 41 1.80 8.47 5.87
N ASP A 42 2.92 9.17 6.01
CA ASP A 42 4.12 8.58 6.61
C ASP A 42 4.12 8.58 8.14
N SER A 43 3.48 9.56 8.78
CA SER A 43 3.54 9.73 10.24
C SER A 43 2.44 10.68 10.73
N LEU A 44 2.06 10.52 12.01
CA LEU A 44 1.18 11.43 12.75
C LEU A 44 1.99 12.55 13.43
N GLN A 45 3.31 12.39 13.53
CA GLN A 45 4.23 13.32 14.19
C GLN A 45 4.90 14.28 13.22
N ARG A 46 5.10 15.51 13.68
CA ARG A 46 5.74 16.58 12.89
C ARG A 46 7.17 16.22 12.52
N ASP A 47 7.96 15.79 13.49
CA ASP A 47 9.42 15.64 13.32
C ASP A 47 9.76 14.52 12.35
N ALA A 48 9.01 13.42 12.40
CA ALA A 48 9.12 12.33 11.43
C ALA A 48 8.76 12.78 10.00
N LEU A 49 7.72 13.61 9.82
CA LEU A 49 7.37 14.16 8.50
C LEU A 49 8.42 15.14 7.98
N ILE A 50 8.98 15.98 8.86
CA ILE A 50 10.10 16.86 8.50
C ILE A 50 11.30 16.00 8.07
N ASN A 51 11.62 14.93 8.79
CA ASN A 51 12.72 14.03 8.44
C ASN A 51 12.50 13.35 7.08
N LEU A 52 11.33 12.76 6.85
CA LEU A 52 11.07 11.95 5.66
C LEU A 52 10.74 12.78 4.42
N ARG A 53 10.12 13.95 4.59
CA ARG A 53 9.51 14.75 3.50
C ARG A 53 9.93 16.21 3.46
N GLY A 54 10.65 16.70 4.48
CA GLY A 54 11.11 18.09 4.56
C GLY A 54 10.03 19.10 4.96
N ALA A 55 8.82 18.67 5.36
CA ALA A 55 7.72 19.56 5.70
C ALA A 55 6.72 18.92 6.67
N ASP A 56 6.03 19.74 7.47
CA ASP A 56 4.88 19.32 8.26
C ASP A 56 3.64 19.18 7.34
N LEU A 57 3.26 17.94 7.05
CA LEU A 57 2.19 17.61 6.10
C LEU A 57 0.88 17.23 6.78
N ARG A 58 0.80 17.21 8.12
CA ARG A 58 -0.35 16.69 8.88
C ARG A 58 -1.66 17.34 8.48
N LYS A 59 -1.69 18.67 8.43
CA LYS A 59 -2.89 19.44 8.03
C LYS A 59 -3.35 19.10 6.60
N ILE A 60 -2.40 18.92 5.67
CA ILE A 60 -2.72 18.53 4.29
C ILE A 60 -3.30 17.12 4.24
N ARG A 61 -2.72 16.17 5.00
CA ARG A 61 -3.21 14.78 5.02
C ARG A 61 -4.60 14.68 5.64
N GLN A 62 -4.83 15.39 6.74
CA GLN A 62 -6.14 15.48 7.38
C GLN A 62 -7.18 16.03 6.38
N GLN A 63 -6.91 17.17 5.74
CA GLN A 63 -7.85 17.75 4.79
C GLN A 63 -8.10 16.87 3.56
N ALA A 64 -7.07 16.16 3.08
CA ALA A 64 -7.23 15.20 2.00
C ALA A 64 -8.15 14.04 2.40
N LEU A 65 -7.97 13.48 3.61
CA LEU A 65 -8.82 12.42 4.14
C LEU A 65 -10.26 12.88 4.33
N GLU A 66 -10.49 14.07 4.87
CA GLU A 66 -11.84 14.65 5.00
C GLU A 66 -12.55 14.77 3.65
N ASN A 67 -11.84 15.24 2.61
CA ASN A 67 -12.41 15.32 1.27
C ASN A 67 -12.67 13.94 0.66
N LEU A 68 -11.74 12.98 0.82
CA LEU A 68 -11.92 11.62 0.32
C LEU A 68 -13.07 10.89 1.02
N GLU A 69 -13.22 11.09 2.33
CA GLU A 69 -14.32 10.60 3.15
C GLU A 69 -15.66 11.19 2.70
N HIS A 70 -15.72 12.51 2.54
CA HIS A 70 -16.92 13.21 2.11
C HIS A 70 -17.46 12.70 0.78
N TYR A 71 -16.57 12.41 -0.18
CA TYR A 71 -16.96 11.90 -1.50
C TYR A 71 -17.00 10.36 -1.60
N GLY A 72 -16.68 9.64 -0.51
CA GLY A 72 -16.67 8.18 -0.47
C GLY A 72 -15.69 7.55 -1.46
N VAL A 73 -14.48 8.12 -1.60
CA VAL A 73 -13.43 7.62 -2.48
C VAL A 73 -12.55 6.62 -1.73
N SER A 74 -12.54 5.37 -2.18
CA SER A 74 -11.71 4.31 -1.62
C SER A 74 -10.24 4.72 -1.55
N THR A 75 -9.63 4.57 -0.38
CA THR A 75 -8.28 5.06 -0.10
C THR A 75 -7.46 4.01 0.65
N THR A 76 -6.19 3.83 0.29
CA THR A 76 -5.21 3.11 1.10
C THR A 76 -4.17 4.12 1.58
N LEU A 77 -3.86 4.13 2.89
CA LEU A 77 -2.77 4.93 3.43
C LEU A 77 -1.44 4.25 3.10
N VAL A 78 -0.45 5.00 2.63
CA VAL A 78 0.87 4.46 2.28
C VAL A 78 1.94 5.16 3.10
N ALA A 79 2.60 4.43 4.00
CA ALA A 79 3.61 4.96 4.90
C ALA A 79 4.99 4.40 4.58
N THR A 80 5.97 5.27 4.32
CA THR A 80 7.38 4.88 4.34
C THR A 80 7.87 4.81 5.79
N ILE A 81 8.39 3.66 6.21
CA ILE A 81 8.84 3.39 7.58
C ILE A 81 10.37 3.41 7.66
N LYS A 82 10.89 4.24 8.55
CA LYS A 82 12.31 4.39 8.86
C LYS A 82 12.51 4.16 10.36
N ARG A 83 13.49 3.32 10.72
CA ARG A 83 13.81 3.02 12.12
C ARG A 83 14.26 4.29 12.85
N GLY A 84 13.81 4.46 14.09
CA GLY A 84 14.15 5.59 14.94
C GLY A 84 13.44 6.89 14.53
N VAL A 85 12.57 6.84 13.51
CA VAL A 85 11.85 8.01 13.01
C VAL A 85 10.35 7.84 13.21
N ASN A 86 9.75 6.81 12.61
CA ASN A 86 8.30 6.56 12.67
C ASN A 86 7.93 5.09 12.85
N ASP A 87 8.89 4.20 13.09
CA ASP A 87 8.65 2.76 13.29
C ASP A 87 7.83 2.46 14.54
N ALA A 88 7.89 3.31 15.56
CA ALA A 88 7.03 3.22 16.73
C ALA A 88 5.55 3.56 16.42
N GLU A 89 5.28 4.33 15.37
CA GLU A 89 3.93 4.80 15.01
C GLU A 89 3.15 3.80 14.15
N ILE A 90 3.74 2.66 13.76
CA ILE A 90 3.08 1.68 12.87
C ILE A 90 1.68 1.31 13.39
N GLY A 91 1.56 1.04 14.69
CA GLY A 91 0.28 0.71 15.30
C GLY A 91 -0.70 1.88 15.33
N ASP A 92 -0.21 3.09 15.58
CA ASP A 92 -1.03 4.30 15.58
C ASP A 92 -1.55 4.65 14.19
N ILE A 93 -0.74 4.45 13.14
CA ILE A 93 -1.16 4.63 11.75
C ILE A 93 -2.27 3.63 11.38
N VAL A 94 -2.14 2.36 11.79
CA VAL A 94 -3.19 1.34 11.57
C VAL A 94 -4.48 1.70 12.31
N ARG A 95 -4.39 2.12 13.59
CA ARG A 95 -5.55 2.56 14.36
C ARG A 95 -6.20 3.80 13.75
N HIS A 96 -5.40 4.78 13.33
CA HIS A 96 -5.88 5.98 12.65
C HIS A 96 -6.60 5.62 11.35
N ALA A 97 -6.10 4.67 10.56
CA ALA A 97 -6.77 4.22 9.34
C ALA A 97 -8.17 3.65 9.61
N LEU A 98 -8.37 2.98 10.75
CA LEU A 98 -9.66 2.38 11.12
C LEU A 98 -10.73 3.42 11.47
N THR A 99 -10.34 4.65 11.84
CA THR A 99 -11.30 5.72 12.15
C THR A 99 -11.96 6.34 10.91
N TRP A 100 -11.45 6.06 9.71
CA TRP A 100 -11.95 6.63 8.43
C TRP A 100 -12.71 5.59 7.62
N LYS A 101 -13.96 5.84 7.21
CA LYS A 101 -14.72 4.85 6.42
C LYS A 101 -14.29 4.77 4.98
N CYS A 102 -13.61 5.78 4.42
CA CYS A 102 -13.06 5.72 3.06
C CYS A 102 -11.76 4.92 2.97
N VAL A 103 -11.09 4.68 4.11
CA VAL A 103 -9.82 3.95 4.16
C VAL A 103 -10.06 2.43 4.17
N ARG A 104 -9.47 1.74 3.20
CA ARG A 104 -9.55 0.29 2.96
C ARG A 104 -8.33 -0.46 3.50
N GLY A 105 -7.33 0.26 4.00
CA GLY A 105 -6.13 -0.37 4.52
C GLY A 105 -4.93 0.56 4.62
N VAL A 106 -3.82 -0.05 5.04
CA VAL A 106 -2.51 0.58 5.18
C VAL A 106 -1.47 -0.25 4.44
N THR A 107 -0.66 0.41 3.61
CA THR A 107 0.55 -0.14 3.02
C THR A 107 1.76 0.43 3.76
N LEU A 108 2.51 -0.41 4.44
CA LEU A 108 3.74 -0.08 5.15
C LEU A 108 4.93 -0.47 4.29
N GLN A 109 5.85 0.45 4.05
CA GLN A 109 6.98 0.24 3.16
C GLN A 109 8.26 0.58 3.91
N PRO A 110 9.15 -0.38 4.20
CA PRO A 110 10.50 -0.04 4.65
C PRO A 110 11.13 0.99 3.72
N VAL A 111 11.89 1.92 4.28
CA VAL A 111 12.70 2.86 3.51
C VAL A 111 13.59 2.10 2.52
N GLN A 112 13.53 2.52 1.26
CA GLN A 112 14.35 1.99 0.17
C GLN A 112 15.49 2.96 -0.11
N ASP A 113 16.74 2.47 -0.10
CA ASP A 113 17.89 3.31 -0.40
C ASP A 113 18.30 3.27 -1.88
N ALA A 114 17.70 4.17 -2.67
CA ALA A 114 17.93 4.31 -4.10
C ALA A 114 18.34 5.74 -4.51
N GLY A 115 19.18 6.40 -3.69
CA GLY A 115 19.85 7.67 -4.05
C GLY A 115 19.12 8.98 -3.66
N ARG A 116 18.01 8.91 -2.91
CA ARG A 116 17.32 10.11 -2.37
C ARG A 116 17.53 10.32 -0.86
N ASN A 117 18.04 9.33 -0.14
CA ASN A 117 18.21 9.43 1.30
C ASN A 117 19.57 10.05 1.63
N GLU A 118 19.56 11.28 2.12
CA GLU A 118 20.78 11.93 2.62
C GLU A 118 21.21 11.27 3.94
N ASN A 119 22.51 11.00 4.08
CA ASN A 119 23.11 10.43 5.29
C ASN A 119 22.48 9.12 5.78
N PHE A 120 21.93 8.30 4.87
CA PHE A 120 21.30 7.04 5.25
C PHE A 120 22.31 6.02 5.76
N ASP A 121 22.07 5.52 6.97
CA ASP A 121 22.87 4.45 7.57
C ASP A 121 22.03 3.18 7.73
N LYS A 122 22.43 2.14 6.99
CA LYS A 122 21.73 0.83 7.01
C LYS A 122 21.65 0.20 8.40
N THR A 123 22.53 0.55 9.34
CA THR A 123 22.61 -0.08 10.66
C THR A 123 21.60 0.53 11.63
N THR A 124 21.25 1.81 11.44
CA THR A 124 20.41 2.59 12.35
C THR A 124 19.06 2.96 11.74
N ASP A 125 19.00 3.18 10.44
CA ASP A 125 17.80 3.69 9.76
C ASP A 125 16.92 2.59 9.13
N ARG A 126 17.51 1.43 8.87
CA ARG A 126 16.85 0.34 8.16
C ARG A 126 15.94 -0.47 9.08
N ILE A 127 14.75 -0.78 8.59
CA ILE A 127 13.81 -1.72 9.21
C ILE A 127 13.53 -2.89 8.26
N THR A 128 13.40 -4.10 8.80
CA THR A 128 13.08 -5.29 7.98
C THR A 128 11.58 -5.52 7.87
N LEU A 129 11.14 -6.24 6.83
CA LEU A 129 9.74 -6.68 6.70
C LEU A 129 9.24 -7.41 7.94
N SER A 130 10.05 -8.31 8.51
CA SER A 130 9.69 -9.08 9.70
C SER A 130 9.47 -8.20 10.93
N GLU A 131 10.27 -7.14 11.11
CA GLU A 131 10.07 -6.20 12.21
C GLU A 131 8.79 -5.38 12.05
N ILE A 132 8.49 -4.90 10.85
CA ILE A 132 7.21 -4.24 10.57
C ILE A 132 6.06 -5.22 10.82
N ARG A 133 6.18 -6.48 10.41
CA ARG A 133 5.17 -7.51 10.65
C ARG A 133 4.93 -7.71 12.15
N ASN A 134 5.99 -7.80 12.96
CA ASN A 134 5.84 -7.92 14.41
C ASN A 134 5.14 -6.69 15.01
N ARG A 135 5.48 -5.48 14.57
CA ARG A 135 4.81 -4.23 14.98
C ARG A 135 3.33 -4.19 14.60
N VAL A 136 2.97 -4.74 13.44
CA VAL A 136 1.57 -4.89 13.02
C VAL A 136 0.86 -5.91 13.92
N VAL A 137 1.50 -7.02 14.26
CA VAL A 137 0.92 -8.04 15.15
C VAL A 137 0.68 -7.50 16.56
N GLU A 138 1.60 -6.68 17.07
CA GLU A 138 1.48 -5.97 18.36
C GLU A 138 0.24 -5.05 18.43
N THR A 139 -0.33 -4.65 17.29
CA THR A 139 -1.56 -3.84 17.27
C THR A 139 -2.80 -4.59 17.72
N GLY A 140 -2.79 -5.93 17.64
CA GLY A 140 -3.95 -6.79 17.87
C GLY A 140 -4.99 -6.81 16.73
N VAL A 141 -4.78 -6.04 15.66
CA VAL A 141 -5.70 -6.03 14.49
C VAL A 141 -5.55 -7.29 13.66
N PHE A 142 -4.32 -7.76 13.48
CA PHE A 142 -3.98 -9.01 12.80
C PHE A 142 -3.02 -9.81 13.68
N GLY A 143 -3.26 -11.11 13.85
CA GLY A 143 -2.34 -12.02 14.52
C GLY A 143 -1.19 -12.45 13.62
N ASP A 144 -0.22 -13.15 14.20
CA ASP A 144 0.95 -13.67 13.47
C ASP A 144 0.55 -14.54 12.26
N LYS A 145 -0.44 -15.43 12.44
CA LYS A 145 -0.95 -16.32 11.39
C LYS A 145 -1.82 -15.61 10.35
N ASP A 146 -2.25 -14.38 10.62
CA ASP A 146 -3.05 -13.59 9.68
C ASP A 146 -2.20 -12.86 8.63
N MET A 147 -0.93 -12.60 8.95
CA MET A 147 -0.01 -11.95 8.03
C MET A 147 0.70 -12.98 7.15
N ILE A 148 0.16 -13.23 5.95
CA ILE A 148 0.67 -14.23 5.02
C ILE A 148 1.63 -13.61 3.99
N PRO A 149 2.65 -14.34 3.52
CA PRO A 149 3.46 -13.91 2.38
C PRO A 149 2.66 -14.01 1.07
N LEU A 150 2.89 -13.08 0.14
CA LEU A 150 2.22 -13.10 -1.16
C LEU A 150 2.89 -14.12 -2.10
N PRO A 151 2.18 -15.09 -2.72
CA PRO A 151 2.82 -16.15 -3.50
C PRO A 151 3.69 -15.66 -4.68
N CYS A 152 3.34 -14.53 -5.29
CA CYS A 152 4.11 -13.98 -6.40
C CYS A 152 5.44 -13.36 -5.95
N ASN A 153 5.52 -12.82 -4.73
CA ASN A 153 6.76 -12.29 -4.17
C ASN A 153 6.80 -12.48 -2.64
N PRO A 154 7.01 -13.72 -2.16
CA PRO A 154 6.83 -14.07 -0.75
C PRO A 154 7.93 -13.48 0.15
N GLU A 155 9.08 -13.12 -0.42
CA GLU A 155 10.21 -12.53 0.30
C GLU A 155 10.05 -11.03 0.53
N SER A 156 9.19 -10.37 -0.24
CA SER A 156 9.09 -8.90 -0.28
C SER A 156 7.72 -8.37 0.11
N ILE A 157 6.68 -9.22 0.11
CA ILE A 157 5.31 -8.80 0.39
C ILE A 157 4.67 -9.70 1.43
N SER A 158 4.15 -9.07 2.49
CA SER A 158 3.29 -9.71 3.49
C SER A 158 1.97 -8.96 3.59
N ILE A 159 0.87 -9.67 3.73
CA ILE A 159 -0.46 -9.08 3.73
C ILE A 159 -1.38 -9.77 4.73
N GLY A 160 -2.14 -8.96 5.47
CA GLY A 160 -3.26 -9.39 6.30
C GLY A 160 -4.55 -8.81 5.75
N TYR A 161 -5.59 -9.64 5.67
CA TYR A 161 -6.92 -9.26 5.21
C TYR A 161 -7.95 -9.54 6.27
N GLY A 162 -8.83 -8.57 6.51
CA GLY A 162 -9.91 -8.72 7.45
C GLY A 162 -11.18 -8.00 7.04
N LEU A 163 -12.30 -8.43 7.61
CA LEU A 163 -13.56 -7.72 7.53
C LEU A 163 -13.64 -6.71 8.66
N ARG A 164 -13.93 -5.48 8.30
CA ARG A 164 -14.04 -4.35 9.20
C ARG A 164 -15.50 -4.02 9.50
N ASN A 165 -15.77 -3.83 10.78
CA ASN A 165 -16.99 -3.25 11.30
C ASN A 165 -16.65 -2.14 12.30
N GLY A 166 -16.78 -0.88 11.88
CA GLY A 166 -16.29 0.27 12.63
C GLY A 166 -14.77 0.20 12.79
N GLU A 167 -14.30 0.18 14.04
CA GLU A 167 -12.88 0.08 14.40
C GLU A 167 -12.41 -1.37 14.64
N LYS A 168 -13.33 -2.35 14.62
CA LYS A 168 -12.97 -3.75 14.79
C LYS A 168 -12.72 -4.41 13.45
N VAL A 169 -11.72 -5.27 13.39
CA VAL A 169 -11.39 -6.09 12.22
C VAL A 169 -11.43 -7.55 12.63
N LEU A 170 -12.16 -8.37 11.88
CA LEU A 170 -12.08 -9.82 11.93
C LEU A 170 -11.07 -10.27 10.88
N PRO A 171 -9.91 -10.81 11.28
CA PRO A 171 -8.96 -11.39 10.34
C PRO A 171 -9.57 -12.57 9.58
N LEU A 172 -9.55 -12.50 8.25
CA LEU A 172 -10.00 -13.57 7.38
C LEU A 172 -8.87 -14.54 7.02
N THR A 173 -7.63 -14.09 7.12
CA THR A 173 -6.50 -14.80 6.53
C THR A 173 -6.17 -16.07 7.31
N SER A 174 -6.30 -16.06 8.63
CA SER A 174 -6.20 -17.28 9.47
C SER A 174 -7.37 -18.26 9.31
N LEU A 175 -8.50 -17.84 8.72
CA LEU A 175 -9.64 -18.72 8.48
C LEU A 175 -9.45 -19.59 7.22
N ILE A 176 -8.46 -19.30 6.39
CA ILE A 176 -8.14 -20.04 5.17
C ILE A 176 -6.90 -20.92 5.46
N PRO A 177 -6.99 -22.26 5.36
CA PRO A 177 -5.85 -23.14 5.53
C PRO A 177 -4.67 -22.78 4.60
N GLN A 178 -3.44 -22.80 5.11
CA GLN A 178 -2.25 -22.38 4.34
C GLN A 178 -2.03 -23.22 3.08
N GLU A 179 -2.34 -24.51 3.14
CA GLU A 179 -2.26 -25.43 2.01
C GLU A 179 -3.23 -25.04 0.89
N GLN A 180 -4.36 -24.42 1.24
CA GLN A 180 -5.38 -23.95 0.29
C GLN A 180 -5.01 -22.58 -0.29
N LEU A 181 -4.36 -21.70 0.46
CA LEU A 181 -3.78 -20.46 -0.08
C LEU A 181 -2.73 -20.75 -1.16
N VAL A 182 -1.93 -21.80 -0.98
CA VAL A 182 -0.90 -22.23 -1.95
C VAL A 182 -1.51 -23.00 -3.12
N ALA A 183 -2.49 -23.89 -2.88
CA ALA A 183 -3.11 -24.73 -3.92
C ALA A 183 -4.12 -23.99 -4.82
N VAL A 184 -4.72 -22.89 -4.34
CA VAL A 184 -5.72 -22.11 -5.10
C VAL A 184 -5.06 -21.09 -6.05
N MET A 185 -3.72 -21.03 -6.10
CA MET A 185 -2.97 -20.12 -6.98
C MET A 185 -1.93 -20.83 -7.85
N PRO A 186 -2.38 -21.82 -8.64
CA PRO A 186 -2.05 -21.78 -10.06
C PRO A 186 -3.29 -22.09 -10.93
N ASN A 187 -3.57 -21.20 -11.89
CA ASN A 187 -4.48 -21.43 -13.03
C ASN A 187 -5.86 -22.03 -12.72
N THR A 188 -6.82 -21.17 -12.37
CA THR A 188 -8.28 -21.45 -12.42
C THR A 188 -8.74 -22.50 -11.41
N ILE A 189 -9.96 -22.34 -10.87
CA ILE A 189 -10.95 -23.39 -10.54
C ILE A 189 -11.86 -22.94 -9.39
N SER A 190 -13.12 -22.69 -9.79
CA SER A 190 -14.42 -22.94 -9.14
C SER A 190 -14.62 -22.71 -7.62
N PRO A 191 -15.49 -21.74 -7.22
CA PRO A 191 -15.78 -21.36 -5.84
C PRO A 191 -16.77 -22.24 -5.02
N GLU A 192 -17.10 -23.47 -5.42
CA GLU A 192 -18.21 -24.24 -4.81
C GLU A 192 -17.89 -24.98 -3.50
N LYS A 193 -16.68 -24.83 -2.93
CA LYS A 193 -16.15 -25.79 -1.93
C LYS A 193 -16.14 -25.40 -0.45
N TYR A 194 -16.68 -24.24 -0.02
CA TYR A 194 -16.37 -23.74 1.34
C TYR A 194 -17.58 -23.33 2.22
N PRO A 195 -18.35 -24.29 2.75
CA PRO A 195 -19.48 -24.03 3.67
C PRO A 195 -19.06 -23.49 5.05
N MET A 196 -17.91 -23.92 5.60
CA MET A 196 -17.44 -23.55 6.95
C MET A 196 -17.12 -22.06 7.12
N LEU A 197 -16.69 -21.39 6.04
CA LEU A 197 -16.47 -19.94 6.08
C LEU A 197 -17.80 -19.20 6.16
N ARG A 198 -18.83 -19.66 5.44
CA ARG A 198 -20.16 -19.07 5.48
C ARG A 198 -20.76 -19.03 6.90
N GLU A 199 -20.53 -20.08 7.70
CA GLU A 199 -21.05 -20.19 9.07
C GLU A 199 -20.42 -19.16 10.02
N LYS A 200 -19.08 -19.00 10.00
CA LYS A 200 -18.40 -17.97 10.80
C LYS A 200 -18.74 -16.54 10.39
N PHE A 201 -19.03 -16.31 9.11
CA PHE A 201 -19.51 -15.02 8.61
C PHE A 201 -20.93 -14.71 9.09
N VAL A 202 -21.80 -15.73 9.20
CA VAL A 202 -23.16 -15.59 9.75
C VAL A 202 -23.09 -15.28 11.26
N ASP A 203 -22.24 -15.96 12.02
CA ASP A 203 -22.09 -15.72 13.47
C ASP A 203 -21.66 -14.28 13.80
N LEU A 204 -20.76 -13.67 13.01
CA LEU A 204 -20.30 -12.30 13.25
C LEU A 204 -21.37 -11.24 12.91
N PHE A 205 -22.28 -11.54 11.98
CA PHE A 205 -23.23 -10.56 11.41
C PHE A 205 -24.71 -10.87 11.69
N SER A 206 -25.01 -11.86 12.55
CA SER A 206 -26.38 -12.21 12.99
C SER A 206 -27.10 -11.11 13.81
N LEU A 207 -26.66 -9.85 13.72
CA LEU A 207 -27.25 -8.70 14.43
C LEU A 207 -27.59 -7.48 13.55
N SER A 208 -27.55 -7.56 12.22
CA SER A 208 -28.03 -6.44 11.39
C SER A 208 -28.47 -6.87 9.98
N SER A 209 -29.78 -6.81 9.74
CA SER A 209 -30.46 -7.24 8.52
C SER A 209 -30.43 -6.20 7.39
N GLY A 210 -30.35 -6.68 6.14
CA GLY A 210 -30.72 -5.91 4.93
C GLY A 210 -30.13 -6.49 3.64
N PRO A 211 -30.92 -6.78 2.58
CA PRO A 211 -30.45 -7.47 1.38
C PRO A 211 -29.88 -6.48 0.35
N LEU A 212 -28.80 -6.86 -0.36
CA LEU A 212 -28.46 -6.48 -1.74
C LEU A 212 -27.12 -7.12 -2.20
N ASN A 213 -27.12 -7.61 -3.44
CA ASN A 213 -26.07 -8.40 -4.12
C ASN A 213 -24.68 -7.73 -4.16
N THR A 214 -23.80 -8.14 -3.24
CA THR A 214 -22.45 -7.54 -3.07
C THR A 214 -21.32 -8.58 -3.04
N SER A 215 -21.60 -9.80 -3.51
CA SER A 215 -20.67 -10.94 -3.44
C SER A 215 -19.51 -10.90 -4.45
N GLU A 216 -19.69 -10.29 -5.62
CA GLU A 216 -18.66 -10.30 -6.69
C GLU A 216 -17.53 -9.27 -6.49
N ARG A 217 -17.71 -8.26 -5.62
CA ARG A 217 -16.85 -7.05 -5.60
C ARG A 217 -15.60 -7.12 -4.73
N VAL A 218 -15.56 -8.02 -3.75
CA VAL A 218 -14.39 -8.19 -2.87
C VAL A 218 -13.38 -9.18 -3.47
N CYS A 219 -13.85 -10.12 -4.29
CA CYS A 219 -13.05 -11.10 -5.03
C CYS A 219 -11.96 -10.48 -5.92
N GLU A 220 -12.23 -9.34 -6.55
CA GLU A 220 -11.42 -8.86 -7.67
C GLU A 220 -10.25 -7.94 -7.26
N LEU A 221 -10.26 -7.44 -6.02
CA LEU A 221 -9.27 -6.46 -5.52
C LEU A 221 -8.21 -7.07 -4.60
N LEU A 222 -8.36 -8.34 -4.27
CA LEU A 222 -7.35 -9.16 -3.63
C LEU A 222 -6.52 -9.74 -4.77
N CYS A 223 -5.50 -9.02 -5.24
CA CYS A 223 -4.69 -9.44 -6.40
C CYS A 223 -4.13 -10.88 -6.27
N CYS A 224 -4.15 -11.46 -5.06
CA CYS A 224 -3.77 -12.84 -4.77
C CYS A 224 -4.63 -13.48 -3.66
N LEU A 225 -5.95 -13.23 -3.58
CA LEU A 225 -6.82 -14.13 -2.79
C LEU A 225 -7.98 -14.60 -3.66
N PRO A 226 -8.47 -15.84 -3.42
CA PRO A 226 -9.55 -16.40 -4.20
C PRO A 226 -10.80 -15.53 -4.17
N SER A 227 -11.60 -15.71 -5.22
CA SER A 227 -12.95 -15.18 -5.31
C SER A 227 -13.83 -15.71 -4.17
N PHE A 228 -13.99 -14.91 -3.12
CA PHE A 228 -14.90 -15.15 -2.00
C PHE A 228 -16.28 -14.54 -2.25
N GLN A 229 -17.32 -15.37 -2.27
CA GLN A 229 -18.69 -14.87 -2.20
C GLN A 229 -18.91 -14.18 -0.85
N VAL A 230 -19.00 -12.85 -0.90
CA VAL A 230 -19.29 -12.04 0.27
C VAL A 230 -20.77 -12.18 0.64
N PRO A 231 -21.12 -12.43 1.92
CA PRO A 231 -22.52 -12.47 2.36
C PRO A 231 -23.30 -11.19 2.02
N GLU A 232 -24.61 -11.32 1.93
CA GLU A 232 -25.51 -10.17 1.72
C GLU A 232 -25.29 -9.11 2.80
N GLY A 233 -25.18 -7.84 2.39
CA GLY A 233 -24.95 -6.68 3.28
C GLY A 233 -23.50 -6.27 3.48
N LEU A 234 -22.53 -7.06 3.03
CA LEU A 234 -21.10 -6.74 3.13
C LEU A 234 -20.57 -6.19 1.81
N SER A 235 -19.98 -4.99 1.85
CA SER A 235 -19.42 -4.32 0.68
C SER A 235 -17.91 -4.20 0.75
N TYR A 236 -17.29 -3.75 -0.35
CA TYR A 236 -15.86 -3.44 -0.38
C TYR A 236 -15.46 -2.42 0.71
N GLU A 237 -16.39 -1.61 1.20
CA GLU A 237 -16.14 -0.67 2.32
C GLU A 237 -15.85 -1.38 3.64
N ASN A 238 -16.26 -2.64 3.77
CA ASN A 238 -16.01 -3.50 4.92
C ASN A 238 -14.70 -4.29 4.79
N VAL A 239 -13.89 -4.08 3.75
CA VAL A 239 -12.59 -4.72 3.63
C VAL A 239 -11.53 -3.82 4.24
N PHE A 240 -10.71 -4.39 5.13
CA PHE A 240 -9.53 -3.74 5.65
C PHE A 240 -8.30 -4.63 5.45
N ARG A 241 -7.22 -4.06 4.92
CA ARG A 241 -5.95 -4.78 4.72
C ARG A 241 -4.78 -4.03 5.32
N VAL A 242 -3.82 -4.77 5.84
CA VAL A 242 -2.49 -4.24 6.14
C VAL A 242 -1.50 -4.97 5.24
N THR A 243 -0.81 -4.21 4.39
CA THR A 243 0.18 -4.74 3.45
C THR A 243 1.54 -4.20 3.82
N ILE A 244 2.54 -5.07 3.84
CA ILE A 244 3.94 -4.68 3.98
C ILE A 244 4.60 -4.97 2.64
N VAL A 245 5.17 -3.95 2.00
CA VAL A 245 5.86 -4.07 0.71
C VAL A 245 7.28 -3.56 0.87
N GLN A 246 8.24 -4.48 0.81
CA GLN A 246 9.66 -4.17 0.82
C GLN A 246 10.17 -4.08 -0.62
N PHE A 247 10.67 -2.91 -1.00
CA PHE A 247 11.41 -2.76 -2.26
C PHE A 247 12.88 -3.15 -2.07
N LEU A 248 13.52 -3.56 -3.16
CA LEU A 248 14.93 -3.90 -3.17
C LEU A 248 15.79 -2.65 -3.37
N ASP A 249 16.88 -2.58 -2.63
CA ASP A 249 17.87 -1.50 -2.68
C ASP A 249 19.29 -2.08 -2.72
N ARG A 250 20.30 -1.20 -2.69
CA ARG A 250 21.71 -1.60 -2.74
C ARG A 250 22.15 -2.56 -1.62
N PHE A 251 21.37 -2.73 -0.55
CA PHE A 251 21.71 -3.56 0.60
C PHE A 251 20.97 -4.90 0.67
N ASN A 252 19.90 -5.12 -0.11
CA ASN A 252 19.21 -6.41 -0.23
C ASN A 252 18.95 -6.83 -1.68
N PHE A 253 19.64 -6.23 -2.64
CA PHE A 253 19.44 -6.54 -4.05
C PHE A 253 19.65 -8.03 -4.33
N CYS A 254 18.62 -8.69 -4.85
CA CYS A 254 18.63 -10.11 -5.19
C CYS A 254 17.99 -10.31 -6.56
N VAL A 255 18.78 -10.79 -7.53
CA VAL A 255 18.31 -11.02 -8.91
C VAL A 255 17.17 -12.05 -8.95
N GLY A 256 17.21 -13.07 -8.09
CA GLY A 256 16.14 -14.06 -7.98
C GLY A 256 14.80 -13.43 -7.56
N ASN A 257 14.85 -12.47 -6.64
CA ASN A 257 13.68 -11.74 -6.16
C ASN A 257 13.20 -10.71 -7.21
N VAL A 258 14.11 -10.02 -7.91
CA VAL A 258 13.76 -9.13 -9.04
C VAL A 258 12.95 -9.85 -10.12
N LYS A 259 13.29 -11.11 -10.44
CA LYS A 259 12.53 -11.92 -11.41
C LYS A 259 11.10 -12.24 -10.96
N ARG A 260 10.80 -12.09 -9.68
CA ARG A 260 9.50 -12.27 -9.05
C ARG A 260 8.79 -10.94 -8.72
N SER A 261 9.42 -9.80 -9.01
CA SER A 261 8.80 -8.49 -8.79
C SER A 261 7.49 -8.38 -9.58
N CYS A 262 6.44 -7.92 -8.92
CA CYS A 262 5.12 -7.73 -9.52
C CYS A 262 4.78 -6.23 -9.74
N ILE A 263 5.63 -5.32 -9.27
CA ILE A 263 5.47 -3.87 -9.40
C ILE A 263 6.47 -3.35 -10.43
N HIS A 264 5.98 -2.67 -11.46
CA HIS A 264 6.77 -2.25 -12.61
C HIS A 264 6.44 -0.81 -13.02
N PHE A 265 7.42 -0.14 -13.62
CA PHE A 265 7.21 1.05 -14.43
C PHE A 265 7.02 0.66 -15.88
N VAL A 266 6.16 1.41 -16.58
CA VAL A 266 6.10 1.44 -18.03
C VAL A 266 6.78 2.73 -18.47
N THR A 267 7.89 2.63 -19.21
CA THR A 267 8.62 3.81 -19.72
C THR A 267 7.86 4.47 -20.86
N GLU A 268 8.25 5.69 -21.23
CA GLU A 268 7.69 6.40 -22.40
C GLU A 268 7.91 5.62 -23.70
N GLN A 269 8.99 4.84 -23.78
CA GLN A 269 9.31 3.95 -24.91
C GLN A 269 8.56 2.61 -24.83
N GLY A 270 7.68 2.43 -23.83
CA GLY A 270 6.87 1.22 -23.64
C GLY A 270 7.60 0.04 -22.98
N ALA A 271 8.82 0.23 -22.49
CA ALA A 271 9.54 -0.82 -21.77
C ALA A 271 8.92 -1.04 -20.39
N ILE A 272 8.77 -2.31 -19.98
CA ILE A 272 8.28 -2.68 -18.66
C ILE A 272 9.49 -3.05 -17.80
N ILE A 273 9.77 -2.24 -16.77
CA ILE A 273 10.96 -2.38 -15.93
C ILE A 273 10.52 -2.56 -14.47
N PRO A 274 11.01 -3.57 -13.74
CA PRO A 274 10.72 -3.71 -12.32
C PRO A 274 11.02 -2.43 -11.54
N PHE A 275 10.17 -2.10 -10.57
CA PHE A 275 10.29 -0.88 -9.77
C PHE A 275 11.69 -0.75 -9.14
N ASP A 276 12.22 -1.85 -8.61
CA ASP A 276 13.50 -1.88 -7.92
C ASP A 276 14.67 -1.54 -8.88
N THR A 277 14.74 -2.23 -10.02
CA THR A 277 15.81 -2.02 -10.99
C THR A 277 15.69 -0.68 -11.68
N TYR A 278 14.47 -0.20 -11.93
CA TYR A 278 14.25 1.14 -12.47
C TYR A 278 14.87 2.20 -11.56
N ASN A 279 14.57 2.14 -10.26
CA ASN A 279 15.07 3.12 -9.30
C ASN A 279 16.56 3.02 -9.04
N LEU A 280 17.16 1.83 -9.15
CA LEU A 280 18.59 1.61 -8.91
C LEU A 280 19.46 1.89 -10.16
N PHE A 281 19.00 1.56 -11.36
CA PHE A 281 19.86 1.53 -12.55
C PHE A 281 19.37 2.36 -13.73
N TYR A 282 18.08 2.63 -13.85
CA TYR A 282 17.49 3.24 -15.07
C TYR A 282 16.96 4.66 -14.88
N ARG A 283 17.16 5.27 -13.70
CA ARG A 283 16.83 6.69 -13.50
C ARG A 283 17.74 7.56 -14.37
N ASN A 284 17.15 8.49 -15.10
CA ASN A 284 17.84 9.32 -16.09
C ASN A 284 18.57 10.55 -15.50
N GLY A 285 18.76 10.64 -14.18
CA GLY A 285 19.47 11.74 -13.52
C GLY A 285 18.79 13.12 -13.60
N THR A 286 17.56 13.24 -14.13
CA THR A 286 16.85 14.53 -14.20
C THR A 286 16.65 15.19 -12.83
N ILE A 287 16.61 14.39 -11.76
CA ILE A 287 16.50 14.88 -10.39
C ILE A 287 17.67 15.79 -10.01
N ASP A 288 18.87 15.56 -10.54
CA ASP A 288 20.06 16.34 -10.21
C ASP A 288 19.96 17.75 -10.80
N GLY A 289 19.33 17.90 -11.97
CA GLY A 289 19.00 19.20 -12.55
C GLY A 289 17.94 19.97 -11.78
N ILE A 290 16.92 19.27 -11.29
CA ILE A 290 15.89 19.89 -10.44
C ILE A 290 16.52 20.34 -9.11
N ARG A 291 17.39 19.52 -8.51
CA ARG A 291 18.12 19.85 -7.28
C ARG A 291 19.03 21.05 -7.47
N ALA A 292 19.82 21.07 -8.53
CA ALA A 292 20.67 22.20 -8.87
C ALA A 292 19.83 23.48 -9.00
N ALA A 293 18.73 23.44 -9.77
CA ALA A 293 17.83 24.57 -9.92
C ALA A 293 17.22 25.07 -8.60
N LEU A 294 16.79 24.16 -7.72
CA LEU A 294 16.26 24.50 -6.39
C LEU A 294 17.32 25.07 -5.44
N ALA A 295 18.58 24.66 -5.60
CA ALA A 295 19.73 25.19 -4.86
C ALA A 295 20.33 26.47 -5.47
N GLY A 296 19.79 26.95 -6.60
CA GLY A 296 20.33 28.09 -7.35
C GLY A 296 21.62 27.79 -8.13
N GLN A 297 21.92 26.52 -8.39
CA GLN A 297 23.09 26.04 -9.14
C GLN A 297 22.69 25.60 -10.55
N THR A 298 23.62 25.65 -11.52
CA THR A 298 23.33 25.16 -12.87
C THR A 298 23.64 23.66 -12.99
N PHE A 299 22.86 22.92 -13.77
CA PHE A 299 22.99 21.46 -13.93
C PHE A 299 24.40 20.99 -14.37
N GLY A 300 25.18 21.87 -15.02
CA GLY A 300 26.56 21.60 -15.43
C GLY A 300 27.56 21.50 -14.26
N ASP A 301 27.32 22.20 -13.16
CA ASP A 301 28.25 22.25 -12.02
C ASP A 301 28.19 20.95 -11.18
N ALA A 302 27.04 20.28 -11.16
CA ALA A 302 26.81 19.06 -10.37
C ALA A 302 27.54 17.82 -10.93
N ARG A 303 27.83 17.77 -12.24
CA ARG A 303 28.54 16.63 -12.87
C ARG A 303 30.06 16.75 -12.86
N GLN A 304 30.62 17.93 -12.60
CA GLN A 304 32.09 18.12 -12.61
C GLN A 304 32.79 17.58 -11.34
N GLY A 305 32.04 17.14 -10.33
CA GLY A 305 32.58 16.56 -9.10
C GLY A 305 32.73 15.04 -9.08
N GLU A 306 32.17 14.32 -10.05
CA GLU A 306 32.24 12.85 -10.15
C GLU A 306 32.84 12.43 -11.49
N GLU A 307 34.15 12.66 -11.68
CA GLU A 307 34.92 11.84 -12.62
C GLU A 307 35.04 10.43 -12.02
N ALA A 308 34.32 9.48 -12.62
CA ALA A 308 34.42 8.07 -12.28
C ALA A 308 35.87 7.58 -12.44
N PRO A 309 36.43 6.83 -11.46
CA PRO A 309 37.72 6.17 -11.67
C PRO A 309 37.56 5.10 -12.77
N ARG A 310 38.51 5.12 -13.70
CA ARG A 310 38.61 4.21 -14.85
C ARG A 310 38.68 2.73 -14.45
#